data_AF-A0A2Z6RYN3-F1
#
_entry.id   AF-A0A2Z6RYN3-F1
#
_cell.length_a   1.000
_cell.length_b   1.000
_cell.length_c   1.000
_cell.angle_alpha   90.00
_cell.angle_beta   90.00
_cell.angle_gamma   90.00
#
_symmetry.space_group_name_H-M   'P 1'
#
loop_
_entity.id
_entity.type
_entity.pdbx_description
1 polymer ?
#
loop_
_entity_poly.entity_id
_entity_poly.type
_entity_poly.pdbx_seq_one_letter_code
_entity_poly.pdbx_strand_id
1 'polypeptide(L)'
;MNTAPNTINPVPVMTIVQRRVVIKGRFFHGTPNDNKFFLITYKLVQENSDFSNDNNDPDYHLNYDHEYLYPYNTLYYYIRCKLLSHSTIEDLLNGENFDINSRNNETSLSPQQRLNLEGSLFLRLYFLLTKETDEILM
;
A
#
# COMPACT_ATOMS: atom_id res chain seq x y z
N MET A 1 57.23 -29.78 -26.89
CA MET A 1 55.76 -29.79 -27.08
C MET A 1 55.18 -28.86 -26.03
N ASN A 2 54.76 -27.65 -26.42
CA ASN A 2 54.15 -26.69 -25.51
C ASN A 2 52.64 -26.92 -25.49
N THR A 3 52.08 -27.30 -24.35
CA THR A 3 50.64 -27.34 -24.12
C THR A 3 50.17 -25.99 -23.60
N ALA A 4 49.30 -25.31 -24.35
CA ALA A 4 48.63 -24.09 -23.93
C ALA A 4 47.59 -24.40 -22.82
N PRO A 5 47.33 -23.47 -21.87
CA PRO A 5 46.32 -23.67 -20.85
C PRO A 5 44.92 -23.45 -21.43
N ASN A 6 44.02 -24.39 -21.17
CA ASN A 6 42.60 -24.29 -21.54
C ASN A 6 41.92 -23.18 -20.72
N THR A 7 41.52 -22.09 -21.38
CA THR A 7 40.70 -21.04 -20.79
C THR A 7 39.25 -21.52 -20.70
N ILE A 8 38.79 -21.89 -19.50
CA ILE A 8 37.39 -22.19 -19.24
C ILE A 8 36.67 -20.84 -19.06
N ASN A 9 35.86 -20.45 -20.05
CA ASN A 9 34.97 -19.29 -19.90
C ASN A 9 33.87 -19.63 -18.88
N PRO A 10 33.63 -18.80 -17.85
CA PRO A 10 32.53 -19.02 -16.93
C PRO A 10 31.20 -18.83 -17.67
N VAL A 11 30.35 -19.86 -17.66
CA VAL A 11 28.96 -19.77 -18.12
C VAL A 11 28.25 -18.75 -17.24
N PRO A 12 27.55 -17.74 -17.82
CA PRO A 12 26.83 -16.78 -17.01
C PRO A 12 25.67 -17.50 -16.29
N VAL A 13 25.79 -17.61 -14.96
CA VAL A 13 24.69 -18.07 -14.12
C VAL A 13 23.64 -16.94 -14.12
N MET A 14 22.53 -17.18 -14.78
CA MET A 14 21.40 -16.26 -14.82
C MET A 14 20.77 -16.25 -13.43
N THR A 15 21.00 -15.19 -12.66
CA THR A 15 20.39 -15.03 -11.34
C THR A 15 18.93 -14.63 -11.54
N ILE A 16 17.99 -15.52 -11.20
CA ILE A 16 16.57 -15.19 -11.18
C ILE A 16 16.32 -14.37 -9.92
N VAL A 17 16.24 -13.05 -10.06
CA VAL A 17 15.81 -12.17 -8.97
C VAL A 17 14.29 -12.35 -8.81
N GLN A 18 13.88 -13.08 -7.77
CA GLN A 18 12.46 -13.23 -7.45
C GLN A 18 11.97 -11.94 -6.79
N ARG A 19 11.22 -11.12 -7.54
CA ARG A 19 10.53 -9.95 -6.99
C ARG A 19 9.56 -10.41 -5.89
N ARG A 20 9.74 -9.93 -4.66
CA ARG A 20 8.76 -10.13 -3.60
C ARG A 20 7.56 -9.25 -3.87
N VAL A 21 6.40 -9.87 -4.08
CA VAL A 21 5.15 -9.14 -4.25
C VAL A 21 4.64 -8.69 -2.88
N VAL A 22 4.34 -7.40 -2.73
CA VAL A 22 3.72 -6.88 -1.51
C VAL A 22 2.29 -7.41 -1.43
N ILE A 23 1.97 -8.12 -0.35
CA ILE A 23 0.65 -8.75 -0.23
C ILE A 23 -0.35 -7.81 0.44
N LYS A 24 0.10 -7.01 1.40
CA LYS A 24 -0.71 -6.00 2.08
C LYS A 24 0.18 -4.98 2.77
N GLY A 25 -0.39 -3.82 3.07
CA GLY A 25 0.26 -2.81 3.89
C GLY A 25 -0.68 -1.68 4.24
N ARG A 26 -0.14 -0.71 5.00
CA ARG A 26 -0.87 0.49 5.39
C ARG A 26 0.05 1.69 5.55
N PHE A 27 -0.50 2.89 5.32
CA PHE A 27 0.21 4.15 5.50
C PHE A 27 -0.75 5.32 5.69
N PHE A 28 -0.26 6.41 6.29
CA PHE A 28 -1.01 7.66 6.40
C PHE A 28 -0.77 8.56 5.19
N HIS A 29 -1.82 9.23 4.71
CA HIS A 29 -1.78 10.10 3.54
C HIS A 29 -2.56 11.39 3.76
N GLY A 30 -1.92 12.54 3.52
CA GLY A 30 -2.58 13.84 3.51
C GLY A 30 -2.86 14.27 2.07
N THR A 31 -4.07 14.76 1.81
CA THR A 31 -4.41 15.35 0.51
C THR A 31 -4.04 16.84 0.49
N PRO A 32 -3.29 17.31 -0.52
CA PRO A 32 -2.73 18.66 -0.53
C PRO A 32 -3.78 19.78 -0.72
N ASN A 33 -4.98 19.44 -1.23
CA ASN A 33 -5.96 20.45 -1.67
C ASN A 33 -7.09 20.71 -0.67
N ASP A 34 -7.39 19.75 0.21
CA ASP A 34 -8.54 19.80 1.12
C ASP A 34 -8.16 19.51 2.58
N ASN A 35 -6.85 19.43 2.89
CA ASN A 35 -6.30 19.24 4.25
C ASN A 35 -6.88 18.04 5.00
N LYS A 36 -7.30 17.02 4.25
CA LYS A 36 -7.81 15.77 4.82
C LYS A 36 -6.68 14.77 4.99
N PHE A 37 -6.76 13.99 6.06
CA PHE A 37 -5.81 12.93 6.33
C PHE A 37 -6.51 11.59 6.35
N PHE A 38 -5.83 10.59 5.82
CA PHE A 38 -6.38 9.26 5.64
C PHE A 38 -5.41 8.22 6.17
N LEU A 39 -5.96 7.19 6.82
CA LEU A 39 -5.31 5.89 6.88
C LEU A 39 -5.66 5.13 5.60
N ILE A 40 -4.63 4.71 4.88
CA ILE A 40 -4.74 3.91 3.66
C ILE A 40 -4.33 2.48 4.00
N THR A 41 -5.17 1.53 3.67
CA THR A 41 -4.83 0.10 3.69
C THR A 41 -4.91 -0.43 2.27
N TYR A 42 -3.97 -1.29 1.89
CA TYR A 42 -3.97 -1.94 0.59
C TYR A 42 -3.68 -3.42 0.73
N LYS A 43 -4.31 -4.24 -0.10
CA LYS A 43 -4.13 -5.70 -0.12
C LYS A 43 -4.24 -6.24 -1.54
N LEU A 44 -3.31 -7.12 -1.92
CA LEU A 44 -3.23 -7.75 -3.23
C LEU A 44 -4.43 -8.66 -3.47
N VAL A 45 -5.09 -8.48 -4.61
CA VAL A 45 -6.23 -9.29 -5.04
C VAL A 45 -5.73 -10.64 -5.56
N GLN A 46 -5.91 -11.69 -4.77
CA GLN A 46 -5.62 -13.06 -5.16
C GLN A 46 -6.92 -13.83 -5.41
N GLU A 47 -6.94 -14.60 -6.51
CA GLU A 47 -7.96 -15.63 -6.72
C GLU A 47 -7.87 -16.60 -5.51
N ASN A 48 -8.95 -16.71 -4.73
CA ASN A 48 -9.10 -17.51 -3.49
C ASN A 48 -8.78 -16.83 -2.15
N SER A 49 -8.50 -15.54 -2.09
CA SER A 49 -8.45 -14.82 -0.81
C SER A 49 -9.79 -14.13 -0.52
N ASP A 50 -10.47 -14.53 0.56
CA ASP A 50 -11.63 -13.81 1.08
C ASP A 50 -11.19 -12.43 1.60
N PHE A 51 -11.27 -11.42 0.76
CA PHE A 51 -11.01 -10.02 1.13
C PHE A 51 -11.84 -9.55 2.31
N SER A 52 -13.05 -10.09 2.40
CA SER A 52 -14.10 -9.70 3.32
C SER A 52 -14.18 -10.57 4.56
N ASN A 53 -13.29 -11.53 4.79
CA ASN A 53 -13.38 -12.45 5.93
C ASN A 53 -12.02 -12.83 6.53
N ASP A 54 -11.07 -11.90 6.52
CA ASP A 54 -9.82 -12.03 7.26
C ASP A 54 -10.03 -11.45 8.66
N ASN A 55 -10.69 -12.21 9.55
CA ASN A 55 -10.89 -11.80 10.95
C ASN A 55 -9.57 -11.59 11.72
N ASN A 56 -8.43 -11.98 11.14
CA ASN A 56 -7.10 -11.71 11.68
C ASN A 56 -6.51 -10.39 11.18
N ASP A 57 -7.18 -9.69 10.25
CA ASP A 57 -6.77 -8.36 9.81
C ASP A 57 -7.27 -7.32 10.83
N PRO A 58 -6.35 -6.68 11.59
CA PRO A 58 -6.73 -5.72 12.63
C PRO A 58 -7.51 -4.53 12.07
N ASP A 59 -7.33 -4.24 10.77
CA ASP A 59 -7.97 -3.12 10.10
C ASP A 59 -9.30 -3.56 9.43
N TYR A 60 -9.70 -4.84 9.52
CA TYR A 60 -10.95 -5.34 8.95
C TYR A 60 -12.20 -4.67 9.53
N HIS A 61 -12.18 -4.39 10.84
CA HIS A 61 -13.30 -3.78 11.56
C HIS A 61 -13.38 -2.26 11.38
N LEU A 62 -12.56 -1.66 10.51
CA LEU A 62 -12.60 -0.23 10.27
C LEU A 62 -13.79 0.15 9.36
N ASN A 63 -14.46 1.24 9.72
CA ASN A 63 -15.53 1.83 8.92
C ASN A 63 -14.94 2.71 7.81
N TYR A 64 -14.51 2.11 6.70
CA TYR A 64 -13.88 2.83 5.60
C TYR A 64 -14.81 3.83 4.90
N ASP A 65 -14.25 4.97 4.49
CA ASP A 65 -14.96 6.09 3.87
C ASP A 65 -14.91 6.05 2.34
N HIS A 66 -13.92 5.34 1.78
CA HIS A 66 -13.76 5.11 0.36
C HIS A 66 -13.00 3.82 0.09
N GLU A 67 -13.38 3.10 -0.97
CA GLU A 67 -12.76 1.83 -1.36
C GLU A 67 -12.72 1.74 -2.89
N TYR A 68 -11.62 1.24 -3.45
CA TYR A 68 -11.45 1.09 -4.89
C TYR A 68 -10.37 0.07 -5.25
N LEU A 69 -10.34 -0.34 -6.53
CA LEU A 69 -9.29 -1.21 -7.06
C LEU A 69 -8.20 -0.37 -7.73
N TYR A 70 -6.95 -0.66 -7.39
CA TYR A 70 -5.76 -0.06 -7.97
C TYR A 70 -5.03 -1.09 -8.85
N PRO A 71 -4.96 -0.88 -10.18
CA PRO A 71 -4.19 -1.74 -11.07
C PRO A 71 -2.69 -1.45 -10.95
N TYR A 72 -1.88 -2.50 -10.79
CA TYR A 72 -0.42 -2.43 -10.81
C TYR A 72 0.16 -3.60 -11.61
N ASN A 73 0.73 -3.31 -12.78
CA ASN A 73 1.17 -4.32 -13.75
C ASN A 73 0.02 -5.31 -14.08
N THR A 74 0.23 -6.61 -13.84
CA THR A 74 -0.77 -7.67 -14.04
C THR A 74 -1.56 -8.00 -12.77
N LEU A 75 -1.39 -7.19 -11.71
CA LEU A 75 -2.00 -7.38 -10.40
C LEU A 75 -2.99 -6.27 -10.09
N TYR A 76 -3.92 -6.57 -9.19
CA TYR A 76 -4.85 -5.59 -8.63
C TYR A 76 -4.66 -5.51 -7.13
N TYR A 77 -4.72 -4.32 -6.58
CA TYR A 77 -4.74 -4.08 -5.14
C TYR A 77 -6.08 -3.48 -4.76
N TYR A 78 -6.71 -4.02 -3.73
CA TYR A 78 -7.87 -3.40 -3.13
C TYR A 78 -7.40 -2.36 -2.12
N ILE A 79 -7.81 -1.12 -2.34
CA ILE A 79 -7.45 0.04 -1.53
C ILE A 79 -8.66 0.43 -0.70
N ARG A 80 -8.46 0.65 0.60
CA ARG A 80 -9.47 1.16 1.51
C ARG A 80 -8.91 2.37 2.22
N CYS A 81 -9.73 3.42 2.30
CA CYS A 81 -9.33 4.72 2.81
C CYS A 81 -10.24 5.08 3.98
N LYS A 82 -9.65 5.35 5.13
CA LYS A 82 -10.34 5.80 6.32
C LYS A 82 -9.97 7.26 6.60
N LEU A 83 -10.95 8.14 6.60
CA LEU A 83 -10.77 9.55 6.93
C LEU A 83 -10.50 9.71 8.43
N LEU A 84 -9.45 10.45 8.76
CA LEU A 84 -9.05 10.77 10.13
C LEU A 84 -9.50 12.19 10.47
N SER A 85 -10.17 12.35 11.61
CA SER A 85 -10.46 13.69 12.12
C SER A 85 -9.20 14.32 12.70
N HIS A 86 -9.24 15.65 12.82
CA HIS A 86 -8.19 16.41 13.48
C HIS A 86 -7.88 15.87 14.89
N SER A 87 -8.88 15.56 15.71
CA SER A 87 -8.68 14.99 17.04
C SER A 87 -7.95 13.63 16.99
N THR A 88 -8.35 12.74 16.07
CA THR A 88 -7.67 11.44 15.92
C THR A 88 -6.20 11.60 15.54
N ILE A 89 -5.88 12.61 14.72
CA ILE A 89 -4.49 12.91 14.35
C ILE A 89 -3.72 13.47 15.55
N GLU A 90 -4.31 14.38 16.32
CA GLU A 90 -3.71 14.93 17.54
C GLU A 90 -3.40 13.83 18.55
N ASP A 91 -4.39 12.98 18.85
CA ASP A 91 -4.23 11.84 19.76
C ASP A 91 -3.12 10.89 19.29
N LEU A 92 -3.10 10.58 17.98
CA LEU A 92 -2.06 9.75 17.36
C LEU A 92 -0.66 10.37 17.54
N LEU A 93 -0.51 11.67 17.31
CA LEU A 93 0.77 12.38 17.42
C LEU A 93 1.24 12.49 18.88
N ASN A 94 0.31 12.57 19.82
CA ASN A 94 0.60 12.58 21.26
C ASN A 94 0.85 11.17 21.84
N GLY A 95 0.63 10.11 21.06
CA GLY A 95 0.76 8.72 21.52
C GLY A 95 -0.36 8.32 22.49
N GLU A 96 -1.50 9.01 22.42
CA GLU A 96 -2.68 8.70 23.21
C GLU A 96 -3.48 7.56 22.58
N ASN A 97 -4.35 6.93 23.37
CA ASN A 97 -5.26 5.92 22.82
C ASN A 97 -6.37 6.63 22.04
N PHE A 98 -6.48 6.33 20.75
CA PHE A 98 -7.54 6.85 19.89
C PHE A 98 -8.36 5.72 19.28
N ASP A 99 -9.63 5.99 19.03
CA ASP A 99 -10.50 5.11 18.25
C ASP A 99 -10.61 5.63 16.82
N ILE A 100 -9.99 4.92 15.87
CA ILE A 100 -10.06 5.22 14.43
C ILE A 100 -11.49 5.12 13.89
N ASN A 101 -12.33 4.31 14.53
CA ASN A 101 -13.74 4.17 14.19
C ASN A 101 -14.63 5.22 14.82
N SER A 102 -14.08 6.03 15.75
CA SER A 102 -14.81 7.13 16.36
C SER A 102 -15.43 7.95 15.25
N ARG A 103 -16.76 8.01 15.26
CA ARG A 103 -17.51 8.60 14.17
C ARG A 103 -17.22 10.10 14.17
N ASN A 104 -16.40 10.53 13.22
CA ASN A 104 -16.24 11.93 12.95
C ASN A 104 -17.62 12.48 12.54
N ASN A 105 -18.03 13.61 13.11
CA ASN A 105 -19.18 14.37 12.60
C ASN A 105 -18.90 14.98 11.21
N GLU A 106 -17.76 14.63 10.60
CA GLU A 106 -17.36 15.06 9.27
C GLU A 106 -18.26 14.43 8.21
N THR A 107 -18.69 15.27 7.29
CA THR A 107 -19.51 14.87 6.15
C THR A 107 -18.78 13.84 5.30
N SER A 108 -19.52 12.83 4.84
CA SER A 108 -19.02 11.84 3.86
C SER A 108 -18.27 12.51 2.71
N LEU A 109 -17.22 11.86 2.22
CA LEU A 109 -16.42 12.38 1.10
C LEU A 109 -17.30 12.66 -0.12
N SER A 110 -17.20 13.87 -0.67
CA SER A 110 -17.83 14.20 -1.94
C SER A 110 -17.16 13.41 -3.09
N PRO A 111 -17.85 13.21 -4.23
CA PRO A 111 -17.25 12.55 -5.39
C PRO A 111 -15.93 13.19 -5.84
N GLN A 112 -15.84 14.53 -5.82
CA GLN A 112 -14.61 15.25 -6.17
C GLN A 112 -13.47 14.97 -5.18
N GLN A 113 -13.77 14.88 -3.88
CA GLN A 113 -12.77 14.53 -2.86
C GLN A 113 -12.23 13.12 -3.06
N ARG A 114 -13.09 12.16 -3.43
CA ARG A 114 -12.68 10.78 -3.74
C ARG A 114 -11.75 10.73 -4.95
N LEU A 115 -12.09 11.45 -6.03
CA LEU A 115 -11.25 11.54 -7.22
C LEU A 115 -9.89 12.18 -6.92
N ASN A 116 -9.88 13.27 -6.13
CA ASN A 116 -8.63 13.91 -5.71
C ASN A 116 -7.77 12.96 -4.85
N LEU A 117 -8.39 12.20 -3.95
CA LEU A 117 -7.73 11.20 -3.12
C LEU A 117 -7.09 10.12 -4.00
N GLU A 118 -7.86 9.48 -4.89
CA GLU A 118 -7.36 8.46 -5.81
C GLU A 118 -6.18 8.96 -6.66
N GLY A 119 -6.30 10.15 -7.25
CA GLY A 119 -5.24 10.76 -8.04
C GLY A 119 -3.96 11.02 -7.23
N SER A 120 -4.11 11.52 -5.99
CA SER A 120 -2.98 11.76 -5.09
C SER A 120 -2.32 10.47 -4.60
N LEU A 121 -3.09 9.37 -4.47
CA LEU A 121 -2.58 8.06 -4.08
C LEU A 121 -1.90 7.32 -5.24
N PHE A 122 -2.27 7.62 -6.48
CA PHE A 122 -1.80 6.87 -7.66
C PHE A 122 -0.27 6.76 -7.72
N LEU A 123 0.45 7.88 -7.62
CA LEU A 123 1.91 7.88 -7.65
C LEU A 123 2.50 7.27 -6.37
N ARG A 124 1.87 7.50 -5.22
CA ARG A 124 2.39 7.03 -3.94
C ARG A 124 2.32 5.51 -3.81
N LEU A 125 1.20 4.91 -4.23
CA LEU A 125 1.03 3.46 -4.33
C LEU A 125 2.03 2.87 -5.33
N TYR A 126 2.21 3.50 -6.49
CA TYR A 126 3.21 3.07 -7.47
C TYR A 126 4.61 2.97 -6.85
N PHE A 127 5.05 4.00 -6.13
CA PHE A 127 6.36 4.00 -5.47
C PHE A 127 6.46 2.96 -4.35
N LEU A 128 5.43 2.79 -3.52
CA LEU A 128 5.46 1.80 -2.43
C LEU A 128 5.57 0.38 -2.96
N LEU A 129 4.75 0.05 -3.96
CA LEU A 129 4.74 -1.27 -4.58
C LEU A 129 6.00 -1.57 -5.40
N THR A 130 6.75 -0.53 -5.80
CA THR A 130 8.04 -0.66 -6.48
C THR A 130 9.20 -0.74 -5.49
N LYS A 131 9.25 0.11 -4.45
CA LYS A 131 10.35 0.17 -3.49
C LYS A 131 10.50 -1.11 -2.66
N GLU A 132 9.40 -1.72 -2.22
CA GLU A 132 9.47 -2.99 -1.50
C GLU A 132 9.91 -4.17 -2.40
N THR A 133 9.95 -3.98 -3.72
CA THR A 133 10.61 -4.94 -4.63
C THR A 133 12.12 -4.71 -4.78
N ASP A 134 12.62 -3.52 -4.40
CA ASP A 134 13.99 -3.06 -4.64
C ASP A 134 14.89 -3.02 -3.38
N GLU A 135 14.35 -3.18 -2.16
CA GLU A 135 15.10 -3.17 -0.88
C GLU A 135 16.13 -4.31 -0.70
N ILE A 136 16.45 -5.10 -1.74
CA ILE A 136 17.52 -6.12 -1.72
C ILE A 136 18.81 -5.61 -2.40
N LEU A 137 18.86 -4.34 -2.86
CA LEU A 137 20.05 -3.75 -3.47
C LEU A 137 20.80 -2.73 -2.59
N MET A 138 20.81 -2.90 -1.26
CA MET A 138 21.77 -2.27 -0.35
C MET A 138 22.34 -3.26 0.66
#